data_AF-A0A3D6C573-F1
#
_entry.id   AF-A0A3D6C573-F1
#
_cell.length_a   1.000
_cell.length_b   1.000
_cell.length_c   1.000
_cell.angle_alpha   90.00
_cell.angle_beta   90.00
_cell.angle_gamma   90.00
#
_symmetry.space_group_name_H-M   'P 1'
#
loop_
_entity.id
_entity.type
_entity.pdbx_description
1 polymer ?
#
loop_
_entity_poly.entity_id
_entity_poly.type
_entity_poly.pdbx_seq_one_letter_code
_entity_poly.pdbx_strand_id
1 'polypeptide(L)'
;MISLYGSLARAFKEKYKLDPTDIPIHVQSVAEMMKAMTANFPGFRALFEAQGHYRVVRGDSFDDGHAVDENEIDMVWQDKDWHIMPVAAGAKKDGLIQTIIGVALIGIGMIP
;
A
#
# COMPACT_ATOMS: atom_id res chain seq x y z
N MET A 1 -5.28 -10.68 0.47
CA MET A 1 -3.94 -10.73 -0.14
C MET A 1 -3.41 -9.32 -0.32
N ILE A 2 -2.10 -9.15 -0.48
CA ILE A 2 -1.49 -7.85 -0.74
C ILE A 2 -0.79 -7.89 -2.11
N SER A 3 -1.13 -6.96 -2.98
CA SER A 3 -0.56 -6.83 -4.32
C SER A 3 0.11 -5.47 -4.48
N LEU A 4 1.38 -5.49 -4.86
CA LEU A 4 2.19 -4.30 -5.12
C LEU A 4 2.30 -4.06 -6.62
N TYR A 5 2.25 -2.79 -7.04
CA TYR A 5 2.30 -2.37 -8.44
C TYR A 5 3.41 -1.36 -8.71
N GLY A 6 3.63 -1.07 -9.99
CA GLY A 6 4.54 -0.01 -10.44
C GLY A 6 6.00 -0.19 -10.02
N SER A 7 6.66 0.93 -9.71
CA SER A 7 8.07 0.94 -9.28
C SER A 7 8.29 0.22 -7.94
N LEU A 8 7.28 0.20 -7.05
CA LEU A 8 7.34 -0.51 -5.77
C LEU A 8 7.41 -2.02 -5.99
N ALA A 9 6.57 -2.56 -6.87
CA ALA A 9 6.59 -3.98 -7.25
C ALA A 9 7.95 -4.40 -7.81
N ARG A 10 8.52 -3.57 -8.68
CA ARG A 10 9.84 -3.82 -9.27
C ARG A 10 10.93 -3.84 -8.20
N ALA A 11 10.96 -2.84 -7.32
CA ALA A 11 11.95 -2.77 -6.25
C ALA A 11 11.81 -3.93 -5.24
N PHE A 12 10.57 -4.33 -4.93
CA PHE A 12 10.28 -5.47 -4.08
C PHE A 12 10.79 -6.78 -4.70
N LYS A 13 10.42 -7.05 -5.96
CA LYS A 13 10.87 -8.23 -6.71
C LYS A 13 12.39 -8.27 -6.84
N GLU A 14 13.02 -7.13 -7.08
CA GLU A 14 14.47 -7.03 -7.18
C GLU A 14 15.17 -7.36 -5.87
N LYS A 15 14.64 -6.86 -4.74
CA LYS A 15 15.25 -7.05 -3.42
C LYS A 15 14.99 -8.44 -2.84
N TYR A 16 13.75 -8.91 -2.89
CA TYR A 16 13.34 -10.16 -2.20
C TYR A 16 13.27 -11.37 -3.13
N LYS A 17 13.35 -11.16 -4.46
CA LYS A 17 13.19 -12.22 -5.48
C LYS A 17 11.87 -13.00 -5.38
N LEU A 18 10.84 -12.35 -4.83
CA LEU A 18 9.49 -12.87 -4.68
C LEU A 18 8.53 -12.19 -5.65
N ASP A 19 7.38 -12.82 -5.87
CA ASP A 19 6.29 -12.23 -6.61
C ASP A 19 5.67 -11.07 -5.79
N PRO A 20 5.63 -9.83 -6.32
CA PRO A 20 5.00 -8.70 -5.64
C PRO A 20 3.48 -8.73 -5.69
N THR A 21 2.84 -9.64 -6.44
CA THR A 21 1.38 -9.80 -6.48
C THR A 21 0.91 -10.98 -5.62
N ASP A 22 -0.30 -10.87 -5.06
CA ASP A 22 -1.00 -11.92 -4.31
C ASP A 22 -0.23 -12.46 -3.10
N ILE A 23 0.46 -11.56 -2.38
CA ILE A 23 1.18 -11.90 -1.15
C ILE A 23 0.14 -12.41 -0.12
N PRO A 24 0.29 -13.63 0.43
CA PRO A 24 -0.74 -14.30 1.23
C PRO A 24 -0.79 -13.81 2.69
N ILE A 25 -0.77 -12.49 2.87
CA ILE A 25 -0.90 -11.82 4.17
C ILE A 25 -2.32 -11.25 4.25
N HIS A 26 -3.00 -11.56 5.35
CA HIS A 26 -4.37 -11.09 5.63
C HIS A 26 -4.29 -9.96 6.66
N VAL A 27 -4.86 -8.81 6.30
CA VAL A 27 -4.82 -7.57 7.07
C VAL A 27 -6.16 -6.86 6.88
N GLN A 28 -6.63 -6.18 7.91
CA GLN A 28 -7.94 -5.54 7.92
C GLN A 28 -7.87 -4.02 7.76
N SER A 29 -6.68 -3.44 7.89
CA SER A 29 -6.47 -2.00 7.73
C SER A 29 -5.14 -1.71 7.05
N VAL A 30 -4.98 -0.47 6.60
CA VAL A 30 -3.72 0.01 6.02
C VAL A 30 -2.58 -0.02 7.05
N ALA A 31 -2.90 0.27 8.32
CA ALA A 31 -1.95 0.19 9.43
C ALA A 31 -1.40 -1.25 9.59
N GLU A 32 -2.30 -2.24 9.63
CA GLU A 32 -1.92 -3.65 9.72
C GLU A 32 -1.15 -4.12 8.49
N MET A 33 -1.55 -3.67 7.30
CA MET A 33 -0.84 -3.94 6.05
C MET A 33 0.61 -3.47 6.12
N MET A 34 0.85 -2.23 6.55
CA MET A 34 2.20 -1.68 6.69
C MET A 34 3.00 -2.42 7.76
N LYS A 35 2.39 -2.73 8.90
CA LYS A 35 3.03 -3.51 9.97
C LYS A 35 3.40 -4.92 9.52
N ALA A 36 2.49 -5.62 8.85
CA ALA A 36 2.72 -6.97 8.36
C ALA A 36 3.79 -6.99 7.25
N MET A 37 3.75 -6.03 6.32
CA MET A 37 4.78 -5.92 5.27
C MET A 37 6.15 -5.61 5.85
N THR A 38 6.25 -4.69 6.81
CA THR A 38 7.55 -4.33 7.43
C THR A 38 8.09 -5.43 8.34
N ALA A 39 7.22 -6.20 9.00
CA ALA A 39 7.60 -7.35 9.83
C ALA A 39 8.09 -8.54 9.00
N ASN A 40 7.43 -8.84 7.87
CA ASN A 40 7.79 -9.96 7.01
C ASN A 40 8.95 -9.65 6.05
N PHE A 41 9.13 -8.38 5.66
CA PHE A 41 10.10 -7.98 4.65
C PHE A 41 11.06 -6.90 5.17
N PRO A 42 12.20 -7.30 5.76
CA PRO A 42 13.20 -6.36 6.31
C PRO A 42 13.68 -5.32 5.31
N GLY A 43 13.43 -4.05 5.64
CA GLY A 43 13.76 -2.90 4.80
C GLY A 43 12.76 -2.63 3.68
N PHE A 44 11.54 -3.19 3.74
CA PHE A 44 10.41 -2.77 2.92
C PHE A 44 10.06 -1.30 3.20
N ARG A 45 10.16 -0.86 4.47
CA ARG A 45 9.95 0.53 4.87
C ARG A 45 10.76 1.51 4.01
N ALA A 46 12.06 1.28 3.86
CA ALA A 46 12.92 2.16 3.06
C ALA A 46 12.54 2.16 1.57
N LEU A 47 12.11 1.01 1.03
CA LEU A 47 11.59 0.93 -0.34
C LEU A 47 10.29 1.73 -0.51
N PHE A 48 9.44 1.72 0.52
CA PHE A 48 8.18 2.43 0.55
C PHE A 48 8.38 3.95 0.69
N GLU A 49 9.23 4.39 1.63
CA GLU A 49 9.54 5.81 1.81
C GLU A 49 10.14 6.44 0.54
N ALA A 50 10.89 5.67 -0.25
CA ALA A 50 11.55 6.16 -1.45
C ALA A 50 10.60 6.56 -2.60
N GLN A 51 9.33 6.11 -2.62
CA GLN A 51 8.40 6.48 -3.70
C GLN A 51 7.52 7.70 -3.37
N GLY A 52 7.46 8.11 -2.10
CA GLY A 52 6.78 9.33 -1.66
C GLY A 52 5.24 9.28 -1.58
N HIS A 53 4.56 8.98 -2.69
CA HIS A 53 3.10 9.02 -2.79
C HIS A 53 2.53 7.70 -3.29
N TYR A 54 1.36 7.32 -2.75
CA TYR A 54 0.74 6.03 -3.00
C TYR A 54 -0.75 6.14 -3.25
N ARG A 55 -1.24 5.32 -4.16
CA ARG A 55 -2.65 4.96 -4.24
C ARG A 55 -2.82 3.58 -3.61
N VAL A 56 -3.70 3.52 -2.61
CA VAL A 56 -4.10 2.26 -1.96
C VAL A 56 -5.54 1.98 -2.37
N VAL A 57 -5.79 0.77 -2.85
CA VAL A 57 -7.10 0.32 -3.32
C VAL A 57 -7.46 -0.97 -2.60
N ARG A 58 -8.70 -1.09 -2.15
CA ARG A 58 -9.26 -2.32 -1.57
C ARG A 58 -10.30 -2.93 -2.51
N GLY A 59 -10.37 -4.25 -2.58
CA GLY A 59 -11.32 -4.97 -3.45
C GLY A 59 -10.61 -5.96 -4.37
N ASP A 60 -11.34 -6.50 -5.34
CA ASP A 60 -10.86 -7.63 -6.17
C ASP A 60 -9.75 -7.23 -7.16
N SER A 61 -9.66 -5.95 -7.54
CA SER A 61 -8.67 -5.45 -8.49
C SER A 61 -8.28 -4.01 -8.19
N PHE A 62 -7.12 -3.58 -8.73
CA PHE A 62 -6.68 -2.20 -8.62
C PHE A 62 -7.56 -1.21 -9.40
N ASP A 63 -8.16 -1.64 -10.50
CA ASP A 63 -8.95 -0.79 -11.41
C ASP A 63 -10.40 -0.64 -10.95
N ASP A 64 -10.99 -1.70 -10.39
CA ASP A 64 -12.41 -1.74 -9.97
C ASP A 64 -12.61 -1.60 -8.45
N GLY A 65 -11.52 -1.63 -7.67
CA GLY A 65 -11.57 -1.51 -6.22
C GLY A 65 -11.84 -0.09 -5.72
N HIS A 66 -12.16 -0.01 -4.44
CA HIS A 66 -12.36 1.25 -3.71
C HIS A 66 -11.01 1.87 -3.35
N ALA A 67 -10.75 3.08 -3.85
CA ALA A 67 -9.57 3.83 -3.46
C ALA A 67 -9.73 4.33 -2.01
N VAL A 68 -8.72 4.08 -1.18
CA VAL A 68 -8.71 4.48 0.22
C VAL A 68 -8.23 5.93 0.32
N ASP A 69 -8.98 6.75 1.05
CA ASP A 69 -8.59 8.14 1.33
C ASP A 69 -7.93 8.33 2.70
N GLU A 70 -7.47 9.55 2.98
CA GLU A 70 -6.75 9.88 4.21
C GLU A 70 -7.58 9.67 5.49
N ASN A 71 -8.91 9.73 5.41
CA ASN A 71 -9.82 9.48 6.53
C ASN A 71 -10.15 7.99 6.72
N GLU A 72 -9.88 7.16 5.70
CA GLU A 72 -10.19 5.73 5.69
C GLU A 72 -8.98 4.85 6.09
N ILE A 73 -7.80 5.44 6.29
CA ILE A 73 -6.55 4.71 6.62
C ILE A 73 -6.69 3.91 7.92
N ASP A 74 -7.34 4.51 8.92
CA ASP A 74 -7.53 3.93 10.26
C ASP A 74 -8.76 3.03 10.35
N MET A 75 -9.56 2.93 9.28
CA MET A 75 -10.75 2.09 9.26
C MET A 75 -10.39 0.61 9.11
N VAL A 76 -11.15 -0.23 9.81
CA VAL A 76 -11.07 -1.69 9.73
C VAL A 76 -12.10 -2.16 8.71
N TRP A 77 -11.65 -2.97 7.76
CA TRP A 77 -12.45 -3.48 6.66
C TRP A 77 -12.52 -5.00 6.71
N GLN A 78 -13.63 -5.57 6.21
CA GLN A 78 -13.78 -7.02 6.06
C GLN A 78 -13.31 -7.54 4.70
N ASP A 79 -12.98 -6.63 3.78
CA ASP A 79 -12.47 -6.97 2.46
C ASP A 79 -11.08 -7.59 2.56
N LYS A 80 -10.77 -8.49 1.62
CA LYS A 80 -9.62 -9.39 1.75
C LYS A 80 -8.38 -8.87 1.03
N ASP A 81 -8.55 -8.12 -0.04
CA ASP A 81 -7.48 -7.83 -0.99
C ASP A 81 -7.12 -6.35 -1.05
N TRP A 82 -5.82 -6.11 -0.99
CA TRP A 82 -5.20 -4.80 -0.87
C TRP A 82 -4.22 -4.60 -2.01
N HIS A 83 -4.35 -3.46 -2.69
CA HIS A 83 -3.54 -3.11 -3.85
C HIS A 83 -2.82 -1.78 -3.59
N ILE A 84 -1.49 -1.77 -3.77
CA ILE A 84 -0.66 -0.59 -3.52
C ILE A 84 0.11 -0.22 -4.77
N MET A 85 -0.04 1.01 -5.24
CA MET A 85 0.71 1.53 -6.38
C MET A 85 1.37 2.87 -6.03
N PRO A 86 2.68 3.04 -6.26
CA PRO A 86 3.29 4.36 -6.18
C PRO A 86 2.77 5.23 -7.31
N VAL A 87 2.46 6.48 -7.01
CA VAL A 87 2.03 7.47 -8.00
C VAL A 87 3.08 8.56 -8.12
N ALA A 88 3.24 9.10 -9.33
CA ALA A 88 4.17 10.20 -9.57
C ALA A 88 3.78 11.43 -8.73
N ALA A 89 4.76 12.11 -8.15
CA ALA A 89 4.55 13.39 -7.48
C ALA A 89 3.88 14.38 -8.46
N GLY A 90 2.70 14.90 -8.12
CA GLY A 90 1.90 15.74 -9.00
C GLY A 90 0.77 15.02 -9.76
N ALA A 91 0.57 13.71 -9.56
CA ALA A 91 -0.68 13.04 -9.94
C ALA A 91 -1.84 13.76 -9.23
N LYS A 92 -2.74 14.36 -10.03
CA LYS A 92 -3.74 15.33 -9.55
C LYS A 92 -4.62 14.73 -8.44
N LYS A 93 -4.73 15.46 -7.32
CA LYS A 93 -5.77 15.27 -6.28
C LYS A 93 -7.18 15.67 -6.76
N ASP A 94 -7.34 15.97 -8.05
CA ASP A 94 -8.57 16.53 -8.63
C ASP A 94 -9.51 15.39 -9.05
N GLY A 95 -10.33 14.95 -8.11
CA GLY A 95 -11.59 14.24 -8.33
C GLY A 95 -11.55 12.72 -8.53
N LEU A 96 -10.49 12.12 -9.07
CA LEU A 96 -10.52 10.70 -9.47
C LEU A 96 -9.40 9.80 -8.90
N ILE A 97 -8.31 10.39 -8.38
CA ILE A 97 -7.16 9.62 -7.88
C ILE A 97 -6.87 10.05 -6.44
N GLN A 98 -7.52 9.38 -5.49
CA GLN A 98 -7.20 9.52 -4.07
C GLN A 98 -5.78 8.96 -3.84
N THR A 99 -4.88 9.86 -3.45
CA THR A 99 -3.46 9.57 -3.22
C THR A 99 -3.12 9.88 -1.77
N ILE A 100 -2.57 8.90 -1.08
CA ILE A 100 -2.10 9.01 0.29
C ILE A 100 -0.58 9.24 0.29
N ILE A 101 -0.11 10.09 1.20
CA ILE A 101 1.31 10.33 1.40
C ILE A 101 1.94 9.12 2.11
N GLY A 102 2.98 8.53 1.52
CA GLY A 102 3.61 7.30 2.03
C GLY A 102 4.21 7.45 3.43
N VAL A 103 4.76 8.63 3.76
CA VAL A 103 5.27 8.88 5.12
C VAL A 103 4.16 8.92 6.18
N ALA A 104 2.94 9.36 5.82
CA ALA A 104 1.80 9.37 6.73
C ALA A 104 1.35 7.93 7.09
N LEU A 105 1.37 7.02 6.10
CA LEU A 105 1.02 5.61 6.30
C LEU A 105 1.96 4.88 7.27
N ILE A 106 3.24 5.22 7.23
CA ILE A 106 4.24 4.63 8.12
C ILE A 106 4.02 5.09 9.56
N GLY A 107 3.64 6.35 9.78
CA GLY A 107 3.34 6.88 11.11
C GLY A 107 2.14 6.17 11.75
N ILE A 108 1.10 5.88 10.96
CA ILE A 108 -0.13 5.23 11.42
C ILE A 108 0.08 3.75 11.76
N GLY A 109 0.86 3.01 10.95
CA GLY A 109 1.16 1.59 11.21
C GLY A 109 2.01 1.30 12.47
N MET A 110 2.44 2.34 13.19
CA MET A 110 3.30 2.23 14.38
C MET A 110 2.60 2.58 15.70
N ILE A 111 1.32 2.93 15.69
CA ILE A 111 0.55 3.10 16.93
C ILE A 111 0.26 1.70 17.51
N PRO A 112 0.68 1.40 18.76
CA PRO A 112 0.50 0.09 19.39
C PRO A 112 -0.96 -0.25 19.67
#